data_AF-A0A2N6NN85-F1
#
_entry.id   AF-A0A2N6NN85-F1
#
_cell.length_a   1.000
_cell.length_b   1.000
_cell.length_c   1.000
_cell.angle_alpha   90.00
_cell.angle_beta   90.00
_cell.angle_gamma   90.00
#
_symmetry.space_group_name_H-M   'P 1'
#
loop_
_entity.id
_entity.type
_entity.pdbx_description
1 polymer ?
#
loop_
_entity_poly.entity_id
_entity_poly.type
_entity_poly.pdbx_seq_one_letter_code
_entity_poly.pdbx_strand_id
1 'polypeptide(L)'
;MPPAIPTITISSSLGAAAVVFTAGEPTKALGLEVFAVLWAAQFVTWGFWYMFIYPFFISPLRKLPTPRGWRLVTGHTIDAISRGLGVAARDWQV
;
A
#
# COMPACT_ATOMS: atom_id res chain seq x y z
N MET A 1 -9.55 8.44 -0.94
CA MET A 1 -8.37 8.31 -0.06
C MET A 1 -7.39 9.39 -0.50
N PRO A 2 -6.90 10.27 0.40
CA PRO A 2 -5.84 11.20 0.04
C PRO A 2 -4.63 10.42 -0.51
N PRO A 3 -3.83 11.02 -1.41
CA PRO A 3 -2.69 10.35 -2.01
C PRO A 3 -1.71 9.92 -0.90
N ALA A 4 -1.47 8.62 -0.77
CA ALA A 4 -0.72 8.04 0.35
C ALA A 4 0.71 8.58 0.43
N ILE A 5 1.37 8.79 -0.72
CA ILE A 5 2.75 9.27 -0.77
C ILE A 5 2.88 10.69 -0.19
N PRO A 6 2.09 11.71 -0.60
CA PRO A 6 2.09 13.01 0.06
C PRO A 6 1.87 12.96 1.57
N THR A 7 0.92 12.16 2.06
CA THR A 7 0.66 12.04 3.51
C THR A 7 1.83 11.41 4.26
N ILE A 8 2.43 10.35 3.72
CA ILE A 8 3.61 9.70 4.30
C ILE A 8 4.80 10.68 4.30
N THR A 9 5.02 11.41 3.22
CA THR A 9 6.10 12.38 3.12
C THR A 9 5.92 13.53 4.10
N ILE A 10 4.73 14.15 4.17
CA ILE A 10 4.47 15.27 5.09
C ILE A 10 4.63 14.82 6.55
N SER A 11 4.04 13.69 6.93
CA SER A 11 4.14 13.18 8.30
C SER A 11 5.56 12.79 8.69
N SER A 12 6.32 12.18 7.78
CA SER A 12 7.72 11.81 8.02
C SER A 12 8.61 13.05 8.14
N SER A 13 8.38 14.07 7.31
CA SER A 13 9.09 15.36 7.40
C SER A 13 8.79 16.08 8.72
N LEU A 14 7.52 16.11 9.15
CA LEU A 14 7.12 16.67 10.44
C LEU A 14 7.75 15.91 11.61
N GLY A 15 7.74 14.57 11.56
CA GLY A 15 8.37 13.73 12.58
C GLY A 15 9.88 13.91 12.66
N ALA A 16 10.57 13.96 11.52
CA ALA A 16 12.00 14.23 11.46
C ALA A 16 12.36 15.63 11.99
N ALA A 17 11.57 16.64 11.62
CA ALA A 17 11.74 17.99 12.15
C ALA A 17 11.57 18.01 13.68
N ALA A 18 10.52 17.39 14.21
CA ALA A 18 10.27 17.30 15.64
C ALA A 18 11.46 16.67 16.39
N VAL A 19 12.00 15.56 15.88
CA VAL A 19 13.16 14.90 16.49
C VAL A 19 14.39 15.80 16.48
N VAL A 20 14.68 16.48 15.36
CA VAL A 20 15.80 17.42 15.26
C VAL A 20 15.63 18.62 16.20
N PHE A 21 14.41 19.15 16.37
CA PHE A 21 14.14 20.25 17.30
C PHE A 21 14.28 19.85 18.78
N THR A 22 14.04 18.59 19.10
CA THR A 22 14.18 18.06 20.47
C THR A 22 15.58 17.52 20.78
N ALA A 23 16.41 17.31 19.76
CA ALA A 23 17.75 16.79 19.93
C ALA A 23 18.67 17.86 20.56
N GLY A 24 19.41 17.48 21.60
CA GLY A 24 20.40 18.38 22.22
C GLY A 24 21.57 18.72 21.28
N GLU A 25 21.89 17.83 20.34
CA GLU A 25 22.94 18.02 19.33
C GLU A 25 22.36 17.75 17.93
N PRO A 26 21.65 18.74 17.35
CA PRO A 26 20.98 18.57 16.07
C PRO A 26 22.01 18.46 14.93
N THR A 27 22.03 17.31 14.26
CA THR A 27 22.84 17.09 13.07
C THR A 27 21.96 16.86 11.84
N LYS A 28 22.44 17.27 10.66
CA LYS A 28 21.74 17.04 9.39
C LYS A 28 21.58 15.54 9.09
N ALA A 29 22.57 14.73 9.50
CA ALA A 29 22.54 13.28 9.35
C ALA A 29 21.38 12.67 10.14
N LEU A 30 21.20 13.06 11.40
CA LEU A 30 20.10 12.58 12.24
C LEU A 30 18.73 12.87 11.60
N GLY A 31 18.51 14.07 11.08
CA GLY A 31 17.26 14.42 10.42
C GLY A 31 16.97 13.57 9.18
N LEU A 32 17.98 13.28 8.37
CA LEU A 32 17.85 12.44 7.18
C LEU A 32 17.58 10.97 7.54
N GLU A 33 18.30 10.44 8.53
CA GLU A 33 18.11 9.07 9.01
C GLU A 33 16.70 8.86 9.58
N VAL A 34 16.25 9.77 10.46
CA VAL A 34 14.91 9.71 11.04
C VAL A 34 13.84 9.82 9.97
N PHE A 35 13.99 10.74 9.02
CA PHE A 35 13.08 10.84 7.88
C PHE A 35 13.01 9.53 7.09
N ALA A 36 14.16 8.96 6.72
CA ALA A 36 14.23 7.74 5.92
C ALA A 36 13.57 6.56 6.64
N VAL A 37 13.83 6.40 7.94
CA VAL A 37 13.24 5.33 8.75
C VAL A 37 11.72 5.49 8.87
N LEU A 38 11.24 6.69 9.21
CA LEU A 38 9.81 6.97 9.34
C LEU A 38 9.08 6.78 8.01
N TRP A 39 9.66 7.28 6.92
CA TRP A 39 9.08 7.17 5.60
C TRP A 39 8.98 5.71 5.16
N ALA A 40 10.07 4.95 5.30
CA ALA A 40 10.11 3.54 4.92
C ALA A 40 9.14 2.70 5.75
N ALA A 41 9.10 2.91 7.07
CA ALA A 41 8.19 2.19 7.97
C ALA A 41 6.72 2.45 7.60
N GLN A 42 6.35 3.70 7.35
CA GLN A 42 5.00 4.06 6.94
C GLN A 42 4.64 3.50 5.56
N PHE A 43 5.56 3.58 4.60
CA PHE A 43 5.36 3.04 3.25
C PHE A 43 5.13 1.53 3.27
N VAL A 44 5.97 0.79 4.00
CA VAL A 44 5.83 -0.67 4.15
C VAL A 44 4.52 -1.01 4.86
N THR A 45 4.18 -0.31 5.93
CA THR A 45 2.92 -0.54 6.67
C THR A 45 1.71 -0.29 5.79
N TRP A 46 1.69 0.82 5.05
CA TRP A 46 0.62 1.15 4.13
C TRP A 46 0.51 0.12 2.98
N GLY A 47 1.64 -0.26 2.38
CA GLY A 47 1.68 -1.26 1.32
C GLY A 47 1.19 -2.63 1.80
N PHE A 48 1.62 -3.06 2.99
CA PHE A 48 1.17 -4.30 3.61
C PHE A 48 -0.34 -4.27 3.89
N TRP A 49 -0.84 -3.15 4.45
CA TRP A 49 -2.27 -2.96 4.67
C TRP A 49 -3.07 -3.06 3.37
N TYR A 50 -2.63 -2.34 2.33
CA TYR A 50 -3.35 -2.29 1.06
C TYR A 50 -3.30 -3.62 0.29
N MET A 51 -2.19 -4.36 0.37
CA MET A 51 -2.00 -5.61 -0.34
C MET A 51 -2.65 -6.80 0.38
N PHE A 52 -2.59 -6.86 1.72
CA PHE A 52 -2.98 -8.06 2.47
C PHE A 52 -4.10 -7.87 3.49
N ILE A 53 -4.28 -6.68 4.05
CA ILE A 53 -5.31 -6.50 5.07
C ILE A 53 -6.62 -6.07 4.41
N TYR A 54 -6.56 -5.00 3.62
CA TYR A 54 -7.73 -4.41 3.00
C TYR A 54 -8.51 -5.39 2.12
N PRO A 55 -7.93 -6.02 1.08
CA PRO A 55 -8.70 -6.87 0.16
C PRO A 55 -9.29 -8.12 0.82
N PHE A 56 -8.60 -8.71 1.80
CA PHE A 56 -9.02 -9.98 2.41
C PHE A 56 -9.95 -9.80 3.61
N PHE A 57 -9.71 -8.78 4.44
CA PHE A 57 -10.38 -8.67 5.74
C PHE A 57 -11.37 -7.52 5.84
N ILE A 58 -11.23 -6.46 5.04
CA ILE A 58 -11.99 -5.22 5.23
C ILE A 58 -12.85 -4.87 4.02
N SER A 59 -12.36 -5.16 2.81
CA SER A 59 -13.01 -4.77 1.57
C SER A 59 -14.45 -5.27 1.51
N PRO A 60 -15.44 -4.40 1.26
CA PRO A 60 -16.84 -4.81 1.12
C PRO A 60 -17.03 -5.71 -0.10
N LEU A 61 -16.15 -5.61 -1.10
CA LEU A 61 -16.18 -6.40 -2.34
C LEU A 61 -15.70 -7.84 -2.16
N ARG A 62 -15.14 -8.21 -1.00
CA ARG A 62 -14.64 -9.57 -0.74
C ARG A 62 -15.73 -10.66 -0.77
N LYS A 63 -17.00 -10.26 -0.61
CA LYS A 63 -18.15 -11.18 -0.60
C LYS A 63 -18.80 -11.33 -1.98
N LEU A 64 -18.34 -10.58 -2.98
CA LEU A 64 -18.85 -10.73 -4.33
C LEU A 64 -18.44 -12.09 -4.90
N PRO A 65 -19.29 -12.70 -5.74
CA PRO A 65 -18.91 -13.89 -6.48
C PRO A 65 -17.65 -13.60 -7.28
N THR A 66 -16.62 -14.43 -7.10
CA THR A 66 -15.38 -14.36 -7.87
C THR A 66 -15.16 -15.68 -8.60
N PRO A 67 -14.64 -15.65 -9.84
CA PRO A 67 -14.29 -16.85 -10.55
C PRO A 67 -13.17 -17.60 -9.85
N ARG A 68 -13.10 -18.91 -10.07
CA ARG A 68 -12.05 -19.76 -9.51
C ARG A 68 -10.69 -19.43 -10.13
N GLY A 69 -9.61 -19.75 -9.42
CA GLY A 69 -8.24 -19.58 -9.93
C GLY A 69 -7.56 -18.25 -9.58
N TRP A 70 -8.05 -17.54 -8.56
CA TRP A 70 -7.42 -16.32 -8.04
C TRP A 70 -6.02 -16.59 -7.47
N ARG A 71 -5.05 -15.72 -7.79
CA ARG A 71 -3.65 -15.79 -7.29
C ARG A 71 -3.35 -14.63 -6.33
N LEU A 72 -2.53 -14.89 -5.31
CA LEU A 72 -2.27 -13.92 -4.23
C LEU A 72 -1.71 -12.57 -4.70
N VAL A 73 -0.73 -12.58 -5.60
CA VAL A 73 -0.01 -11.36 -6.03
C VAL A 73 -0.65 -10.71 -7.24
N THR A 74 -1.08 -11.51 -8.21
CA THR A 74 -1.54 -11.04 -9.52
C THR A 74 -3.06 -11.09 -9.69
N GLY A 75 -3.80 -11.59 -8.71
CA GLY A 75 -5.23 -11.83 -8.82
C GLY A 75 -5.57 -12.65 -10.08
N HIS A 76 -6.53 -12.15 -10.84
CA HIS A 76 -6.95 -12.72 -12.13
C HIS A 76 -6.25 -12.07 -13.34
N THR A 77 -5.30 -11.15 -13.14
CA THR A 77 -4.72 -10.37 -14.24
C THR A 77 -4.04 -11.24 -15.29
N ILE A 78 -3.31 -12.28 -14.88
CA ILE A 78 -2.66 -13.22 -15.82
C ILE A 78 -3.72 -13.97 -16.65
N ASP A 79 -4.78 -14.45 -16.01
CA ASP A 79 -5.84 -15.21 -16.69
C ASP A 79 -6.62 -14.30 -17.66
N ALA A 80 -6.90 -13.07 -17.24
CA ALA A 80 -7.58 -12.05 -18.03
C ALA A 80 -6.78 -11.64 -19.28
N ILE A 81 -5.45 -11.53 -19.16
CA ILE A 81 -4.57 -11.22 -20.30
C ILE A 81 -4.45 -12.41 -21.25
N SER A 82 -4.25 -13.62 -20.71
CA SER A 82 -4.00 -14.82 -21.52
C SER A 82 -5.23 -15.31 -22.29
N ARG A 83 -6.42 -15.25 -21.69
CA ARG A 83 -7.68 -15.69 -22.31
C ARG A 83 -8.40 -14.57 -23.09
N GLY A 84 -7.98 -13.33 -22.88
CA GLY A 84 -8.64 -12.13 -23.40
C GLY A 84 -9.76 -11.65 -22.47
N LEU A 85 -9.80 -10.33 -22.23
CA LEU A 85 -10.70 -9.68 -21.26
C LEU A 85 -12.18 -10.02 -21.46
N GLY A 86 -12.64 -10.08 -22.71
CA GLY A 86 -14.04 -10.38 -23.03
C GLY A 86 -14.44 -11.84 -22.76
N VAL A 87 -13.51 -12.79 -22.91
CA VAL A 87 -13.76 -14.20 -22.63
C VAL A 87 -13.73 -14.44 -21.12
N ALA A 88 -12.73 -13.87 -20.44
CA ALA A 88 -12.61 -13.97 -18.98
C ALA A 88 -13.83 -13.36 -18.25
N ALA A 89 -14.44 -12.30 -18.79
CA ALA A 89 -15.61 -11.66 -18.21
C ALA A 89 -16.86 -12.57 -18.13
N ARG A 90 -16.97 -13.61 -18.98
CA ARG A 90 -18.12 -14.54 -18.96
C ARG A 90 -18.18 -15.34 -17.65
N ASP A 91 -17.02 -15.63 -17.07
CA ASP A 91 -16.91 -16.37 -15.80
C ASP A 91 -17.35 -15.52 -14.60
N TRP A 92 -17.55 -14.21 -14.78
CA TRP A 92 -18.03 -13.26 -13.77
C TRP A 92 -19.55 -12.97 -13.88
N GLN A 93 -20.26 -13.48 -14.90
CA GLN A 93 -21.69 -13.22 -15.14
C GLN A 93 -22.64 -14.17 -14.40
N VAL A 94 -22.22 -14.75 -13.27
CA VAL A 94 -23.03 -15.70 -12.47
C VAL A 94 -23.91 -14.96 -11.46
#